data_AF-A0AB40CFV4-F1
#
_entry.id   AF-A0AB40CFV4-F1
#
_cell.length_a   1.000
_cell.length_b   1.000
_cell.length_c   1.000
_cell.angle_alpha   90.00
_cell.angle_beta   90.00
_cell.angle_gamma   90.00
#
_symmetry.space_group_name_H-M   'P 1'
#
loop_
_entity.id
_entity.type
_entity.pdbx_description
1 polymer ?
#
loop_
_entity_poly.entity_id
_entity_poly.type
_entity_poly.pdbx_seq_one_letter_code
_entity_poly.pdbx_strand_id
1 'polypeptide(L)'
;MEMTQYPIIGTNQSLEQLWSQVEEKYNLTRDKYWVERSARSLQCRMQTIEKAVKKLNGCIRQVENLSPSGASNEDIINRAKKMLLDDPNYKKGFKFDHVWHIVRNFEKFKDNVITSNQINRKHGFDYVSS
;
A
#
# COMPACT_ATOMS: atom_id res chain seq x y z
N MET A 1 -19.63 -4.05 -11.51
CA MET A 1 -19.35 -3.66 -10.11
C MET A 1 -18.79 -2.25 -10.17
N GLU A 2 -19.66 -1.24 -10.05
CA GLU A 2 -19.23 0.16 -10.12
C GLU A 2 -18.44 0.53 -8.86
N MET A 3 -17.18 0.91 -9.03
CA MET A 3 -16.41 1.59 -7.99
C MET A 3 -16.88 3.05 -7.95
N THR A 4 -17.98 3.31 -7.25
CA THR A 4 -18.46 4.67 -6.97
C THR A 4 -17.42 5.37 -6.09
N GLN A 5 -16.55 6.20 -6.68
CA GLN A 5 -15.73 7.11 -5.89
C GLN A 5 -16.64 8.18 -5.32
N TYR A 6 -16.84 8.15 -4.01
CA TYR A 6 -17.60 9.18 -3.32
C TYR A 6 -16.90 10.53 -3.51
N PRO A 7 -17.62 11.61 -3.86
CA PRO A 7 -17.04 12.93 -3.93
C PRO A 7 -16.44 13.29 -2.57
N ILE A 8 -15.24 13.87 -2.58
CA ILE A 8 -14.59 14.38 -1.37
C ILE A 8 -15.41 15.58 -0.90
N ILE A 9 -16.38 15.37 -0.01
CA ILE A 9 -17.21 16.43 0.56
C ILE A 9 -16.39 17.15 1.62
N GLY A 10 -15.54 18.09 1.18
CA GLY A 10 -14.86 19.06 2.04
C GLY A 10 -13.71 18.49 2.89
N THR A 11 -12.74 19.36 3.17
CA THR A 11 -11.53 19.08 3.97
C THR A 11 -11.79 18.73 5.44
N ASN A 12 -13.06 18.64 5.87
CA ASN A 12 -13.50 18.56 7.27
C ASN A 12 -14.44 17.38 7.58
N GLN A 13 -14.39 16.27 6.82
CA GLN A 13 -14.99 15.03 7.34
C GLN A 13 -14.11 14.52 8.49
N SER A 14 -14.68 14.39 9.69
CA SER A 14 -13.95 13.73 10.76
C SER A 14 -13.68 12.28 10.35
N LEU A 15 -12.54 11.73 10.79
CA LEU A 15 -12.21 10.32 10.56
C LEU A 15 -13.36 9.40 10.98
N GLU A 16 -14.05 9.76 12.05
CA GLU A 16 -15.25 9.09 12.54
C GLU A 16 -16.40 9.11 11.53
N GLN A 17 -16.75 10.28 10.96
CA GLN A 17 -17.81 10.38 9.95
C GLN A 17 -17.53 9.52 8.72
N LEU A 18 -16.27 9.51 8.25
CA LEU A 18 -15.87 8.64 7.15
C LEU A 18 -16.11 7.16 7.49
N TRP A 19 -15.65 6.71 8.65
CA TRP A 19 -15.79 5.30 9.02
C TRP A 19 -17.24 4.91 9.34
N SER A 20 -18.08 5.83 9.82
CA SER A 20 -19.52 5.61 9.97
C SER A 20 -20.19 5.38 8.61
N GLN A 21 -19.86 6.17 7.59
CA GLN A 21 -20.38 5.96 6.23
C GLN A 21 -19.89 4.63 5.62
N VAL A 22 -18.62 4.28 5.86
CA VAL A 22 -18.06 3.00 5.43
C VAL A 22 -18.74 1.83 6.13
N GLU A 23 -19.00 1.94 7.43
CA GLU A 23 -19.74 0.95 8.22
C GLU A 23 -21.14 0.73 7.66
N GLU A 24 -21.90 1.80 7.47
CA GLU A 24 -23.25 1.73 6.91
C GLU A 24 -23.23 1.03 5.54
N LYS A 25 -22.41 1.51 4.59
CA LYS A 25 -22.33 0.92 3.25
C LYS A 25 -21.89 -0.54 3.29
N TYR A 26 -20.89 -0.86 4.12
CA TYR A 26 -20.39 -2.23 4.24
C TYR A 26 -21.49 -3.15 4.77
N ASN A 27 -22.17 -2.75 5.84
CA ASN A 27 -23.24 -3.55 6.44
C ASN A 27 -24.46 -3.67 5.53
N LEU A 28 -24.75 -2.69 4.67
CA LEU A 28 -25.82 -2.80 3.66
C LEU A 28 -25.47 -3.72 2.48
N THR A 29 -24.18 -3.86 2.14
CA THR A 29 -23.73 -4.60 0.95
C THR A 29 -23.12 -5.97 1.28
N ARG A 30 -22.91 -6.28 2.55
CA ARG A 30 -22.39 -7.57 3.00
C ARG A 30 -23.37 -8.72 2.68
N ASP A 31 -22.83 -9.93 2.65
CA ASP A 31 -23.66 -11.13 2.62
C ASP A 31 -24.57 -11.18 3.85
N LYS A 32 -25.87 -11.45 3.65
CA LYS A 32 -26.88 -11.48 4.72
C LYS A 32 -26.55 -12.46 5.84
N TYR A 33 -25.74 -13.50 5.58
CA TYR A 33 -25.33 -14.49 6.57
C TYR A 33 -24.11 -14.06 7.39
N TRP A 34 -23.48 -12.93 7.04
CA TRP A 34 -22.30 -12.43 7.74
C TRP A 34 -22.69 -11.47 8.87
N VAL A 35 -21.93 -11.57 9.97
CA VAL A 35 -22.07 -10.68 11.13
C VAL A 35 -21.72 -9.24 10.75
N GLU A 36 -22.46 -8.30 11.34
CA GLU A 36 -22.19 -6.86 11.24
C GLU A 36 -20.79 -6.52 11.71
N ARG A 37 -20.21 -5.51 11.06
CA ARG A 37 -18.90 -4.99 11.41
C ARG A 37 -19.04 -3.56 11.86
N SER A 38 -18.39 -3.25 12.98
CA SER A 38 -18.27 -1.88 13.44
C SER A 38 -17.27 -1.10 12.59
N ALA A 39 -17.44 0.23 12.53
CA ALA A 39 -16.49 1.18 11.96
C ALA A 39 -15.04 0.87 12.39
N ARG A 40 -14.83 0.65 13.70
CA ARG A 40 -13.51 0.33 14.26
C ARG A 40 -12.92 -0.97 13.68
N SER A 41 -13.72 -2.03 13.56
CA SER A 41 -13.26 -3.30 13.00
C SER A 41 -12.86 -3.14 11.53
N LEU A 42 -13.64 -2.40 10.75
CA LEU A 42 -13.36 -2.12 9.35
C LEU A 42 -12.11 -1.27 9.20
N GLN A 43 -11.96 -0.25 10.04
CA GLN A 43 -10.79 0.62 10.09
C GLN A 43 -9.51 -0.17 10.37
N CYS A 44 -9.47 -0.98 11.44
CA CYS A 44 -8.29 -1.77 11.79
C CYS A 44 -7.92 -2.76 10.67
N ARG A 45 -8.93 -3.36 10.02
CA ARG A 45 -8.70 -4.26 8.89
C ARG A 45 -8.11 -3.52 7.69
N MET A 46 -8.65 -2.35 7.36
CA MET A 46 -8.11 -1.52 6.27
C MET A 46 -6.68 -1.07 6.56
N GLN A 47 -6.38 -0.62 7.78
CA GLN A 47 -5.01 -0.25 8.16
C GLN A 47 -4.02 -1.40 7.99
N THR A 48 -4.42 -2.63 8.33
CA THR A 48 -3.61 -3.84 8.13
C THR A 48 -3.33 -4.08 6.64
N ILE A 49 -4.36 -3.96 5.80
CA ILE A 49 -4.26 -4.08 4.35
C ILE A 49 -3.34 -3.00 3.78
N GLU A 50 -3.56 -1.73 4.17
CA GLU A 50 -2.73 -0.61 3.72
C GLU A 50 -1.26 -0.80 4.09
N LYS A 51 -0.97 -1.27 5.30
CA LYS A 51 0.40 -1.54 5.75
C LYS A 51 1.06 -2.61 4.87
N ALA A 52 0.35 -3.69 4.57
CA ALA A 52 0.86 -4.77 3.72
C ALA A 52 1.09 -4.28 2.27
N VAL A 53 0.14 -3.52 1.70
CA VAL A 53 0.25 -2.96 0.34
C VAL A 53 1.44 -1.99 0.25
N LYS A 54 1.58 -1.07 1.22
CA LYS A 54 2.72 -0.14 1.28
C LYS A 54 4.05 -0.88 1.34
N LYS A 55 4.11 -1.98 2.09
CA LYS A 55 5.32 -2.80 2.18
C LYS A 55 5.65 -3.47 0.85
N LEU A 56 4.66 -4.08 0.18
CA LEU A 56 4.85 -4.66 -1.15
C LEU A 56 5.32 -3.61 -2.17
N ASN A 57 4.72 -2.40 -2.16
CA ASN A 57 5.17 -1.28 -3.00
C ASN A 57 6.63 -0.90 -2.75
N GLY A 58 7.05 -0.89 -1.48
CA GLY A 58 8.46 -0.66 -1.14
C GLY A 58 9.40 -1.72 -1.72
N CYS A 59 8.98 -2.98 -1.78
CA CYS A 59 9.74 -4.06 -2.42
C CYS A 59 9.74 -3.92 -3.95
N ILE A 60 8.60 -3.58 -4.56
CA ILE A 60 8.49 -3.33 -6.01
C ILE A 60 9.49 -2.24 -6.44
N ARG A 61 9.51 -1.11 -5.73
CA ARG A 61 10.45 -0.01 -5.99
C ARG A 61 11.91 -0.42 -5.88
N GLN A 62 12.25 -1.25 -4.90
CA GLN A 62 13.62 -1.77 -4.77
C GLN A 62 13.99 -2.65 -5.97
N VAL A 63 13.07 -3.49 -6.44
CA VAL A 63 13.30 -4.33 -7.62
C VAL A 63 13.40 -3.50 -8.89
N GLU A 64 12.55 -2.48 -9.06
CA GLU A 64 12.59 -1.56 -10.21
C GLU A 64 13.92 -0.81 -10.28
N ASN A 65 14.40 -0.29 -9.15
CA ASN A 65 15.68 0.41 -9.07
C ASN A 65 16.90 -0.50 -9.35
N LEU A 66 16.78 -1.81 -9.11
CA LEU A 66 17.84 -2.80 -9.31
C LEU A 66 17.81 -3.46 -10.69
N SER A 67 16.70 -3.36 -11.42
CA SER A 67 16.52 -4.11 -12.66
C SER A 67 16.98 -3.27 -13.86
N PRO A 68 18.15 -3.56 -14.47
CA PRO A 68 18.46 -3.04 -15.79
C PRO A 68 17.41 -3.55 -16.80
N SER A 69 16.97 -2.65 -17.67
CA SER A 69 15.91 -2.78 -18.69
C SER A 69 15.57 -4.20 -19.16
N GLY A 70 14.27 -4.55 -19.15
CA GLY A 70 13.73 -5.75 -19.81
C GLY A 70 12.87 -6.66 -18.94
N ALA A 71 12.72 -6.40 -17.64
CA ALA A 71 11.83 -7.19 -16.78
C ALA A 71 10.35 -6.84 -17.04
N SER A 72 9.49 -7.86 -17.12
CA SER A 72 8.05 -7.62 -17.20
C SER A 72 7.50 -7.13 -15.84
N ASN A 73 6.34 -6.48 -15.86
CA ASN A 73 5.65 -6.07 -14.62
C ASN A 73 5.38 -7.27 -13.70
N GLU A 74 5.10 -8.45 -14.26
CA GLU A 74 4.87 -9.66 -13.49
C GLU A 74 6.16 -10.18 -12.83
N ASP A 75 7.28 -10.12 -13.55
CA ASP A 75 8.60 -10.47 -12.98
C ASP A 75 8.98 -9.55 -11.83
N ILE A 76 8.72 -8.24 -11.98
CA ILE A 76 8.97 -7.24 -10.93
C ILE A 76 8.16 -7.58 -9.68
N ILE A 77 6.86 -7.84 -9.83
CA ILE A 77 5.98 -8.19 -8.71
C ILE A 77 6.41 -9.52 -8.06
N ASN A 78 6.77 -10.53 -8.86
CA ASN A 78 7.20 -11.82 -8.34
C ASN A 78 8.52 -11.73 -7.56
N ARG A 79 9.48 -10.94 -8.05
CA ARG A 79 10.73 -10.64 -7.32
C ARG A 79 10.43 -9.85 -6.04
N ALA A 80 9.52 -8.87 -6.09
CA ALA A 80 9.13 -8.10 -4.91
C ALA A 80 8.46 -8.96 -3.84
N LYS A 81 7.60 -9.91 -4.23
CA LYS A 81 7.00 -10.89 -3.32
C LYS A 81 8.04 -11.81 -2.68
N LYS A 82 9.06 -12.23 -3.44
CA LYS A 82 10.19 -13.00 -2.89
C LYS A 82 10.95 -12.17 -1.85
N MET A 83 11.29 -10.92 -2.17
CA MET A 83 11.93 -10.00 -1.23
C MET A 83 11.09 -9.75 0.03
N LEU A 84 9.76 -9.75 -0.11
CA LEU A 84 8.86 -9.60 1.04
C LEU A 84 8.94 -10.79 2.01
N LEU A 85 9.20 -12.00 1.52
CA LEU A 85 9.34 -13.20 2.37
C LEU A 85 10.54 -13.12 3.32
N ASP A 86 11.55 -12.32 2.97
CA ASP A 86 12.72 -12.08 3.81
C ASP A 86 12.40 -11.19 5.02
N ASP A 87 11.26 -10.48 5.02
CA ASP A 87 10.82 -9.69 6.18
C ASP A 87 10.25 -10.61 7.28
N PRO A 88 10.74 -10.53 8.52
CA PRO A 88 10.26 -11.35 9.64
C PRO A 88 8.74 -11.25 9.89
N ASN A 89 8.11 -10.12 9.54
CA ASN A 89 6.67 -9.91 9.69
C ASN A 89 5.85 -10.53 8.55
N TYR A 90 6.49 -10.92 7.45
CA TYR A 90 5.84 -11.42 6.24
C TYR A 90 6.38 -12.78 5.79
N LYS A 91 6.88 -13.60 6.71
CA LYS A 91 7.35 -14.98 6.43
C LYS A 91 6.32 -15.87 5.70
N LYS A 92 5.02 -15.55 5.84
CA LYS A 92 3.92 -16.24 5.13
C LYS A 92 3.56 -15.60 3.78
N GLY A 93 4.37 -14.66 3.32
CA GLY A 93 4.15 -13.89 2.10
C GLY A 93 3.07 -12.83 2.21
N PHE A 94 2.85 -12.16 1.08
CA PHE A 94 1.71 -11.28 0.89
C PHE A 94 0.42 -12.09 0.78
N LYS A 95 -0.65 -11.69 1.48
CA LYS A 95 -1.92 -12.44 1.55
C LYS A 95 -3.10 -11.73 0.89
N PHE A 96 -2.87 -10.56 0.32
CA PHE A 96 -3.92 -9.67 -0.17
C PHE A 96 -3.85 -9.50 -1.69
N ASP A 97 -3.55 -10.57 -2.44
CA ASP A 97 -3.41 -10.53 -3.91
C ASP A 97 -4.63 -9.94 -4.62
N HIS A 98 -5.83 -10.28 -4.15
CA HIS A 98 -7.08 -9.71 -4.66
C HIS A 98 -7.15 -8.19 -4.42
N VAL A 99 -6.71 -7.72 -3.25
CA VAL A 99 -6.67 -6.29 -2.95
C VAL A 99 -5.64 -5.60 -3.82
N TRP A 100 -4.46 -6.18 -4.01
CA TRP A 100 -3.41 -5.61 -4.85
C TRP A 100 -3.90 -5.28 -6.25
N HIS A 101 -4.66 -6.18 -6.88
CA HIS A 101 -5.26 -5.95 -8.20
C HIS A 101 -6.21 -4.75 -8.23
N ILE A 102 -6.92 -4.49 -7.14
CA ILE A 102 -7.82 -3.34 -7.01
C ILE A 102 -7.00 -2.07 -6.78
N VAL A 103 -6.01 -2.12 -5.87
CA VAL A 103 -5.37 -0.90 -5.35
C VAL A 103 -4.16 -0.40 -6.14
N ARG A 104 -3.53 -1.26 -6.94
CA ARG A 104 -2.33 -0.93 -7.73
C ARG A 104 -2.52 0.25 -8.69
N ASN A 105 -3.77 0.56 -9.05
CA ASN A 105 -4.09 1.62 -10.00
C ASN A 105 -4.49 2.95 -9.34
N PHE A 106 -4.60 3.01 -8.00
CA PHE A 106 -4.93 4.28 -7.31
C PHE A 106 -3.70 5.19 -7.24
N GLU A 107 -3.92 6.50 -7.42
CA GLU A 107 -2.86 7.52 -7.38
C GLU A 107 -2.05 7.51 -6.08
N LYS A 108 -2.69 7.21 -4.94
CA LYS A 108 -2.01 7.03 -3.63
C LYS A 108 -0.87 5.99 -3.67
N PHE A 109 -0.96 5.03 -4.57
CA PHE A 109 -0.02 3.92 -4.71
C PHE A 109 0.71 3.91 -6.05
N LYS A 110 0.30 4.75 -7.01
CA LYS A 110 1.07 5.09 -8.21
C LYS A 110 2.15 6.09 -7.82
N ASP A 111 3.25 6.05 -8.55
CA ASP A 111 4.34 6.99 -8.33
C ASP A 111 3.92 8.37 -8.82
N ASN A 112 3.55 9.24 -7.88
CA ASN A 112 3.80 10.65 -8.10
C ASN A 112 5.32 10.80 -8.14
N VAL A 113 5.86 10.92 -9.35
CA VAL A 113 7.25 11.33 -9.57
C VAL A 113 7.41 12.70 -8.92
N ILE A 114 7.77 12.71 -7.64
CA ILE A 114 8.49 13.84 -7.06
C ILE A 114 9.96 13.47 -7.22
N THR A 115 10.52 13.88 -8.35
CA THR A 115 11.95 14.02 -8.57
C THR A 115 12.47 15.05 -7.57
N SER A 116 12.74 14.66 -6.33
CA SER A 116 13.62 15.44 -5.45
C SER A 116 14.41 14.52 -4.53
N ASN A 117 15.72 14.75 -4.55
CA ASN A 117 16.77 14.18 -3.69
C ASN A 117 17.61 13.05 -4.30
N GLN A 118 18.06 13.25 -5.55
CA GLN A 118 19.49 13.16 -5.82
C GLN A 118 20.12 14.51 -5.48
N ILE A 119 20.67 14.66 -4.27
CA ILE A 119 21.78 15.55 -3.84
C ILE A 119 21.93 15.26 -2.33
N ASN A 120 23.16 15.15 -1.84
CA ASN A 120 23.56 14.77 -0.48
C ASN A 120 23.57 13.28 -0.13
N ARG A 121 24.37 12.52 -0.89
CA ARG A 121 25.33 11.60 -0.26
C ARG A 121 26.70 11.76 -0.94
N LYS A 122 27.34 12.92 -0.75
CA LYS A 122 28.78 13.04 -0.94
C LYS A 122 29.47 12.77 0.40
N HIS A 123 30.50 11.94 0.30
CA HIS A 123 31.34 11.35 1.33
C HIS A 123 31.69 12.26 2.52
N GLY A 124 31.53 11.73 3.73
CA GLY A 124 32.44 12.00 4.84
C GLY A 124 33.17 10.70 5.14
N PHE A 125 34.38 10.54 4.61
CA PHE A 125 35.36 9.58 5.12
C PHE A 125 36.43 10.41 5.80
N ASP A 126 36.43 10.33 7.12
CA ASP A 126 37.43 10.92 8.00
C ASP A 126 38.80 10.27 7.75
N TYR A 127 39.83 11.09 7.57
CA TYR A 127 41.22 10.70 7.84
C TYR A 127 41.86 11.79 8.70
N VAL A 128 41.96 11.49 9.99
CA VAL A 128 42.93 12.11 10.90
C VAL A 128 44.26 11.39 10.67
N SER A 129 45.34 12.15 10.47
CA SER A 129 46.71 11.69 10.78
C SER A 129 47.53 12.90 11.21
N SER A 130 48.16 12.76 12.38
CA SER A 130 49.26 13.60 12.85
C SER A 130 50.56 13.24 12.14
#